data_AF-A0A7V2Y103-F1
#
_entry.id   AF-A0A7V2Y103-F1
#
_cell.length_a   1.000
_cell.length_b   1.000
_cell.length_c   1.000
_cell.angle_alpha   90.00
_cell.angle_beta   90.00
_cell.angle_gamma   90.00
#
_symmetry.space_group_name_H-M   'P 1'
#
loop_
_entity.id
_entity.type
_entity.pdbx_description
1 polymer ?
#
loop_
_entity_poly.entity_id
_entity_poly.type
_entity_poly.pdbx_seq_one_letter_code
_entity_poly.pdbx_strand_id
1 'polypeptide(L)'
;MNGFRLFAWGCALFASAVFLTGCPAKPLLTTDAASHHFAADETEWTFQVWNGGSPDTVLEFTIGADKPWVTVTPFGQSAGANQKVTVTVAIDRLGAAKMAPEFTSANLTISSNGGDATIPITTAPDYFTQNFTAGIPLSERSLTFTPDGSLSFFKATNDPATAFPTNPTGGIDLAPLFTQTDPVPFTPYRGVPYYGVSYDRFYVGSSGTISFGEAYSPDGSLAGHFAAPQITALSTLNAKAGGSVKVKQTPTRVAVTYENVPTADKKAGANNVQIELFFDGTIRMTYLNVDAPTGIVGLSYGAGNTDDQGNPIVPGDFIPSDFTSYNTSGMKAAP
;
A
#
# COMPACT_ATOMS: atom_id res chain seq x y z
N MET A 1 8.45 79.65 50.05
CA MET A 1 7.02 79.37 49.82
C MET A 1 6.90 78.48 48.60
N ASN A 2 6.11 77.42 48.75
CA ASN A 2 5.60 76.48 47.76
C ASN A 2 6.58 75.40 47.26
N GLY A 3 6.39 74.21 47.82
CA GLY A 3 7.14 72.98 47.57
C GLY A 3 6.81 72.33 46.23
N PHE A 4 7.84 71.71 45.67
CA PHE A 4 7.79 70.85 44.49
C PHE A 4 7.23 69.48 44.90
N ARG A 5 6.12 69.08 44.29
CA ARG A 5 5.53 67.74 44.42
C ARG A 5 6.23 66.78 43.45
N LEU A 6 6.83 65.70 43.97
CA LEU A 6 7.21 64.53 43.18
C LEU A 6 5.92 63.85 42.68
N PHE A 7 5.77 63.73 41.36
CA PHE A 7 4.77 62.87 40.73
C PHE A 7 5.48 61.61 40.23
N ALA A 8 5.26 60.49 40.93
CA ALA A 8 5.78 59.19 40.53
C ALA A 8 5.02 58.71 39.28
N TRP A 9 5.73 58.55 38.16
CA TRP A 9 5.23 57.84 37.00
C TRP A 9 5.32 56.33 37.27
N GLY A 10 4.17 55.71 37.54
CA GLY A 10 4.05 54.26 37.53
C GLY A 10 4.07 53.75 36.09
N CYS A 11 5.19 53.15 35.67
CA CYS A 11 5.23 52.30 34.48
C CYS A 11 4.38 51.05 34.73
N ALA A 12 3.17 51.03 34.20
CA ALA A 12 2.38 49.81 34.10
C ALA A 12 2.97 48.93 32.99
N LEU A 13 3.69 47.88 33.36
CA LEU A 13 4.01 46.76 32.48
C LEU A 13 2.70 46.06 32.10
N PHE A 14 2.18 46.34 30.92
CA PHE A 14 1.18 45.50 30.27
C PHE A 14 1.87 44.19 29.86
N ALA A 15 1.75 43.16 30.68
CA ALA A 15 2.00 41.79 30.24
C ALA A 15 0.89 41.41 29.27
N SER A 16 1.13 41.60 27.96
CA SER A 16 0.31 41.01 26.92
C SER A 16 0.42 39.50 27.02
N ALA A 17 -0.57 38.87 27.66
CA ALA A 17 -0.79 37.44 27.56
C ALA A 17 -1.16 37.12 26.11
N VAL A 18 -0.18 36.73 25.31
CA VAL A 18 -0.42 36.10 24.02
C VAL A 18 -1.04 34.75 24.34
N PHE A 19 -2.37 34.67 24.29
CA PHE A 19 -3.05 33.39 24.21
C PHE A 19 -2.59 32.74 22.91
N LEU A 20 -1.71 31.74 23.02
CA LEU A 20 -1.55 30.74 21.98
C LEU A 20 -2.92 30.07 21.87
N THR A 21 -3.77 30.54 20.96
CA THR A 21 -5.00 29.83 20.61
C THR A 21 -4.54 28.53 19.96
N GLY A 22 -4.45 27.48 20.79
CA GLY A 22 -4.25 26.12 20.31
C GLY A 22 -5.26 25.85 19.20
N CYS A 23 -4.81 25.16 18.16
CA CYS A 23 -5.68 24.77 17.05
C CYS A 23 -6.98 24.17 17.63
N PRO A 24 -8.18 24.60 17.19
CA PRO A 24 -9.42 24.14 17.79
C PRO A 24 -9.50 22.61 17.72
N ALA A 25 -9.83 21.99 18.86
CA ALA A 25 -9.99 20.55 18.96
C ALA A 25 -11.05 20.09 17.95
N LYS A 26 -10.70 19.10 17.12
CA LYS A 26 -11.61 18.57 16.10
C LYS A 26 -11.51 17.05 16.02
N PRO A 27 -12.64 16.35 15.80
CA PRO A 27 -12.60 14.94 15.45
C PRO A 27 -11.93 14.75 14.09
N LEU A 28 -11.37 13.56 13.88
CA LEU A 28 -10.81 13.13 12.60
C LEU A 28 -11.29 11.70 12.34
N LEU A 29 -11.96 11.50 11.19
CA LEU A 29 -12.32 10.18 10.73
C LEU A 29 -11.05 9.37 10.46
N THR A 30 -10.96 8.17 11.03
CA THR A 30 -9.85 7.24 10.77
C THR A 30 -10.39 5.82 10.66
N THR A 31 -9.85 5.07 9.70
CA THR A 31 -10.18 3.66 9.43
C THR A 31 -8.90 2.83 9.35
N ASP A 32 -8.99 1.52 9.55
CA ASP A 32 -7.90 0.56 9.33
C ASP A 32 -8.04 -0.20 8.00
N ALA A 33 -8.93 0.27 7.14
CA ALA A 33 -9.18 -0.28 5.82
C ALA A 33 -9.30 0.84 4.78
N ALA A 34 -8.63 0.63 3.65
CA ALA A 34 -8.70 1.48 2.46
C ALA A 34 -9.47 0.82 1.31
N SER A 35 -9.52 -0.51 1.26
CA SER A 35 -10.31 -1.29 0.30
C SER A 35 -10.50 -2.72 0.83
N HIS A 36 -11.37 -3.51 0.17
CA HIS A 36 -11.49 -4.94 0.48
C HIS A 36 -11.88 -5.76 -0.76
N HIS A 37 -11.21 -6.91 -0.93
CA HIS A 37 -11.51 -7.91 -1.95
C HIS A 37 -12.11 -9.15 -1.26
N PHE A 38 -13.39 -9.42 -1.50
CA PHE A 38 -14.04 -10.60 -0.96
C PHE A 38 -13.54 -11.86 -1.69
N ALA A 39 -12.95 -12.80 -0.96
CA ALA A 39 -12.60 -14.12 -1.52
C ALA A 39 -13.85 -14.86 -2.02
N ALA A 40 -13.69 -15.88 -2.87
CA ALA A 40 -14.80 -16.54 -3.57
C ALA A 40 -15.93 -17.07 -2.66
N ASP A 41 -15.61 -17.42 -1.42
CA ASP A 41 -16.51 -17.92 -0.37
C ASP A 41 -16.75 -16.90 0.77
N GLU A 42 -16.10 -15.73 0.74
CA GLU A 42 -16.26 -14.70 1.74
C GLU A 42 -17.55 -13.90 1.51
N THR A 43 -18.38 -13.82 2.55
CA THR A 43 -19.65 -13.09 2.52
C THR A 43 -19.73 -11.97 3.55
N GLU A 44 -18.78 -11.93 4.49
CA GLU A 44 -18.75 -10.94 5.57
C GLU A 44 -17.32 -10.52 5.83
N TRP A 45 -17.15 -9.21 6.03
CA TRP A 45 -15.89 -8.57 6.35
C TRP A 45 -16.12 -7.51 7.42
N THR A 46 -15.11 -7.28 8.26
CA THR A 46 -15.18 -6.26 9.32
C THR A 46 -13.95 -5.36 9.28
N PHE A 47 -14.14 -4.08 9.58
CA PHE A 47 -13.06 -3.11 9.79
C PHE A 47 -13.38 -2.17 10.95
N GLN A 48 -12.42 -1.37 11.37
CA GLN A 48 -12.54 -0.43 12.48
C GLN A 48 -12.67 1.02 11.97
N VAL A 49 -13.52 1.78 12.66
CA VAL A 49 -13.62 3.25 12.52
C VAL A 49 -13.40 3.88 13.88
N TRP A 50 -12.60 4.94 13.96
CA TRP A 50 -12.36 5.67 15.21
C TRP A 50 -12.03 7.14 14.99
N ASN A 51 -12.08 7.89 16.09
CA ASN A 51 -11.64 9.27 16.15
C ASN A 51 -10.12 9.31 16.31
N GLY A 52 -9.39 9.60 15.23
CA GLY A 52 -7.94 9.86 15.25
C GLY A 52 -7.58 11.30 15.58
N GLY A 53 -8.57 12.13 15.91
CA GLY A 53 -8.45 13.57 16.11
C GLY A 53 -8.04 13.94 17.53
N SER A 54 -8.40 15.16 17.94
CA SER A 54 -8.04 15.69 19.25
C SER A 54 -8.63 14.86 20.40
N PRO A 55 -7.89 14.66 21.51
CA PRO A 55 -8.47 14.16 22.76
C PRO A 55 -9.71 14.98 23.15
N ASP A 56 -10.71 14.34 23.76
CA ASP A 56 -11.97 14.94 24.21
C ASP A 56 -12.95 15.37 23.09
N THR A 57 -12.76 14.89 21.87
CA THR A 57 -13.74 15.02 20.78
C THR A 57 -14.42 13.68 20.49
N VAL A 58 -15.65 13.71 19.99
CA VAL A 58 -16.39 12.51 19.57
C VAL A 58 -16.57 12.55 18.06
N LEU A 59 -16.13 11.49 17.39
CA LEU A 59 -16.46 11.24 16.00
C LEU A 59 -17.85 10.61 15.96
N GLU A 60 -18.77 11.24 15.24
CA GLU A 60 -20.08 10.67 14.91
C GLU A 60 -20.11 10.44 13.41
N PHE A 61 -20.48 9.23 13.00
CA PHE A 61 -20.47 8.87 11.59
C PHE A 61 -21.66 8.00 11.20
N THR A 62 -22.00 8.08 9.92
CA THR A 62 -22.91 7.18 9.22
C THR A 62 -22.16 6.50 8.10
N ILE A 63 -22.58 5.30 7.72
CA ILE A 63 -22.02 4.57 6.58
C ILE A 63 -23.14 3.95 5.76
N GLY A 64 -23.01 4.10 4.45
CA GLY A 64 -23.93 3.50 3.47
C GLY A 64 -23.17 2.81 2.36
N ALA A 65 -23.83 1.88 1.68
CA ALA A 65 -23.32 1.24 0.47
C ALA A 65 -24.12 1.70 -0.76
N ASP A 66 -23.44 1.88 -1.88
CA ASP A 66 -24.07 2.33 -3.14
C ASP A 66 -24.75 1.19 -3.93
N LYS A 67 -24.58 -0.06 -3.52
CA LYS A 67 -25.18 -1.23 -4.17
C LYS A 67 -26.16 -1.99 -3.25
N PRO A 68 -27.28 -2.50 -3.79
CA PRO A 68 -28.31 -3.19 -3.00
C PRO A 68 -27.91 -4.60 -2.52
N TRP A 69 -26.82 -5.16 -3.06
CA TRP A 69 -26.24 -6.45 -2.68
C TRP A 69 -25.28 -6.35 -1.50
N VAL A 70 -25.03 -5.14 -0.99
CA VAL A 70 -24.20 -4.87 0.18
C VAL A 70 -25.07 -4.44 1.36
N THR A 71 -24.79 -4.98 2.53
CA THR A 71 -25.36 -4.54 3.81
C THR A 71 -24.22 -4.10 4.74
N VAL A 72 -24.43 -3.02 5.50
CA VAL A 72 -23.41 -2.46 6.39
C VAL A 72 -24.03 -1.91 7.67
N THR A 73 -23.30 -1.92 8.79
CA THR A 73 -23.71 -1.27 10.05
C THR A 73 -23.85 0.24 9.85
N PRO A 74 -25.04 0.85 9.94
CA PRO A 74 -25.29 2.15 9.31
C PRO A 74 -24.76 3.39 10.05
N PHE A 75 -24.41 3.30 11.33
CA PHE A 75 -23.91 4.43 12.10
C PHE A 75 -23.02 4.00 13.28
N GLY A 76 -22.22 4.92 13.80
CA GLY A 76 -21.38 4.69 14.97
C GLY A 76 -20.86 5.97 15.59
N GLN A 77 -20.29 5.84 16.80
CA GLN A 77 -19.63 6.92 17.53
C GLN A 77 -18.35 6.43 18.19
N SER A 78 -17.30 7.24 18.18
CA SER A 78 -16.02 6.94 18.82
C SER A 78 -15.48 8.17 19.55
N ALA A 79 -15.14 8.05 20.83
CA ALA A 79 -14.50 9.14 21.58
C ALA A 79 -12.96 9.17 21.49
N GLY A 80 -12.33 8.26 20.74
CA GLY A 80 -10.88 8.28 20.53
C GLY A 80 -10.31 6.97 20.01
N ALA A 81 -8.98 6.93 19.81
CA ALA A 81 -8.27 5.78 19.25
C ALA A 81 -8.38 4.47 20.05
N ASN A 82 -8.74 4.54 21.33
CA ASN A 82 -8.97 3.37 22.20
C ASN A 82 -10.43 2.90 22.21
N GLN A 83 -11.34 3.60 21.53
CA GLN A 83 -12.76 3.29 21.43
C GLN A 83 -13.16 3.09 19.97
N LYS A 84 -12.51 2.13 19.33
CA LYS A 84 -12.79 1.79 17.93
C LYS A 84 -14.17 1.15 17.79
N VAL A 85 -14.88 1.53 16.72
CA VAL A 85 -16.17 0.95 16.34
C VAL A 85 -15.91 -0.09 15.27
N THR A 86 -16.37 -1.32 15.51
CA THR A 86 -16.36 -2.38 14.50
C THR A 86 -17.53 -2.18 13.55
N VAL A 87 -17.22 -2.04 12.27
CA VAL A 87 -18.20 -2.00 11.17
C VAL A 87 -18.21 -3.37 10.50
N THR A 88 -19.40 -3.95 10.35
CA THR A 88 -19.60 -5.20 9.63
C THR A 88 -20.19 -4.90 8.26
N VAL A 89 -19.60 -5.48 7.23
CA VAL A 89 -20.02 -5.40 5.83
C VAL A 89 -20.34 -6.81 5.37
N ALA A 90 -21.53 -7.02 4.84
CA ALA A 90 -21.96 -8.30 4.29
C ALA A 90 -22.37 -8.14 2.82
N ILE A 91 -22.03 -9.14 2.01
CA ILE A 91 -22.46 -9.24 0.61
C ILE A 91 -23.40 -10.43 0.44
N ASP A 92 -24.42 -10.26 -0.39
CA ASP A 92 -25.34 -11.34 -0.72
C ASP A 92 -24.85 -12.08 -1.97
N ARG A 93 -24.42 -13.35 -1.80
CA ARG A 93 -24.01 -14.23 -2.92
C ARG A 93 -25.10 -15.21 -3.36
N LEU A 94 -26.24 -15.27 -2.66
CA LEU A 94 -27.24 -16.34 -2.83
C LEU A 94 -28.64 -15.82 -3.19
N GLY A 95 -28.97 -14.58 -2.85
CA GLY A 95 -30.29 -14.01 -3.07
C GLY A 95 -30.48 -13.56 -4.51
N ALA A 96 -31.35 -14.22 -5.27
CA ALA A 96 -31.53 -13.97 -6.70
C ALA A 96 -31.76 -12.50 -7.12
N ALA A 97 -32.34 -11.65 -6.25
CA ALA A 97 -32.58 -10.23 -6.53
C ALA A 97 -31.46 -9.27 -6.06
N LYS A 98 -30.54 -9.75 -5.23
CA LYS A 98 -29.44 -9.00 -4.58
C LYS A 98 -28.11 -9.75 -4.68
N MET A 99 -28.00 -10.71 -5.59
CA MET A 99 -26.79 -11.50 -5.76
C MET A 99 -25.71 -10.60 -6.33
N ALA A 100 -24.57 -10.52 -5.65
CA ALA A 100 -23.37 -9.91 -6.19
C ALA A 100 -22.95 -10.66 -7.47
N PRO A 101 -22.78 -9.97 -8.61
CA PRO A 101 -22.14 -10.58 -9.78
C PRO A 101 -20.75 -11.12 -9.44
N GLU A 102 -20.24 -12.03 -10.26
CA GLU A 102 -18.95 -12.70 -10.04
C GLU A 102 -17.79 -11.70 -9.88
N PHE A 103 -17.75 -10.67 -10.72
CA PHE A 103 -16.80 -9.56 -10.62
C PHE A 103 -17.56 -8.23 -10.63
N THR A 104 -17.78 -7.69 -9.44
CA THR A 104 -18.45 -6.40 -9.23
C THR A 104 -17.77 -5.60 -8.12
N SER A 105 -17.90 -4.27 -8.21
CA SER A 105 -17.45 -3.35 -7.17
C SER A 105 -18.62 -2.54 -6.59
N ALA A 106 -18.45 -2.11 -5.34
CA ALA A 106 -19.31 -1.18 -4.63
C ALA A 106 -18.46 -0.19 -3.84
N ASN A 107 -19.07 0.92 -3.42
CA ASN A 107 -18.47 1.91 -2.55
C ASN A 107 -19.22 1.96 -1.22
N LEU A 108 -18.47 1.89 -0.13
CA LEU A 108 -18.94 2.27 1.19
C LEU A 108 -18.60 3.74 1.40
N THR A 109 -19.60 4.58 1.65
CA THR A 109 -19.41 6.00 1.96
C THR A 109 -19.60 6.23 3.44
N ILE A 110 -18.56 6.73 4.11
CA ILE A 110 -18.58 7.15 5.51
C ILE A 110 -18.72 8.67 5.54
N SER A 111 -19.80 9.17 6.13
CA SER A 111 -20.01 10.60 6.36
C SER A 111 -19.93 10.91 7.84
N SER A 112 -19.12 11.92 8.23
CA SER A 112 -18.88 12.20 9.65
C SER A 112 -18.64 13.68 9.96
N ASN A 113 -18.68 14.03 11.25
CA ASN A 113 -18.26 15.34 11.73
C ASN A 113 -16.73 15.56 11.72
N GLY A 114 -15.93 14.55 11.34
CA GLY A 114 -14.47 14.56 11.28
C GLY A 114 -13.89 14.34 9.88
N GLY A 115 -14.70 14.54 8.83
CA GLY A 115 -14.35 14.28 7.43
C GLY A 115 -15.08 13.06 6.85
N ASP A 116 -15.01 12.88 5.53
CA ASP A 116 -15.67 11.78 4.83
C ASP A 116 -14.64 10.83 4.24
N ALA A 117 -15.03 9.56 4.05
CA ALA A 117 -14.20 8.56 3.40
C ALA A 117 -15.04 7.67 2.48
N THR A 118 -14.40 7.14 1.44
CA THR A 118 -14.98 6.12 0.58
C THR A 118 -14.07 4.90 0.61
N ILE A 119 -14.64 3.73 0.94
CA ILE A 119 -13.93 2.45 0.92
C ILE A 119 -14.52 1.61 -0.22
N PRO A 120 -13.79 1.43 -1.33
CA PRO A 120 -14.20 0.49 -2.37
C PRO A 120 -14.12 -0.95 -1.87
N ILE A 121 -15.13 -1.74 -2.21
CA ILE A 121 -15.14 -3.18 -2.02
C ILE A 121 -15.41 -3.87 -3.34
N THR A 122 -14.88 -5.08 -3.52
CA THR A 122 -15.07 -5.84 -4.76
C THR A 122 -15.10 -7.35 -4.54
N THR A 123 -15.70 -8.04 -5.49
CA THR A 123 -15.61 -9.50 -5.67
C THR A 123 -14.61 -9.89 -6.76
N ALA A 124 -14.04 -8.91 -7.47
CA ALA A 124 -12.96 -9.12 -8.42
C ALA A 124 -11.68 -9.58 -7.72
N PRO A 125 -10.83 -10.38 -8.40
CA PRO A 125 -9.56 -10.82 -7.86
C PRO A 125 -8.70 -9.64 -7.39
N ASP A 126 -8.05 -9.79 -6.24
CA ASP A 126 -6.98 -8.89 -5.82
C ASP A 126 -5.81 -8.98 -6.82
N TYR A 127 -5.43 -7.82 -7.38
CA TYR A 127 -4.32 -7.67 -8.31
C TYR A 127 -2.97 -7.54 -7.60
N PHE A 128 -2.96 -7.49 -6.26
CA PHE A 128 -1.76 -7.29 -5.44
C PHE A 128 -0.96 -6.06 -5.85
N THR A 129 -1.67 -4.95 -6.10
CA THR A 129 -1.10 -3.67 -6.54
C THR A 129 -1.77 -2.50 -5.84
N GLN A 130 -0.95 -1.62 -5.28
CA GLN A 130 -1.39 -0.39 -4.64
C GLN A 130 -0.60 0.80 -5.17
N ASN A 131 -1.32 1.87 -5.53
CA ASN A 131 -0.72 3.17 -5.86
C ASN A 131 -0.82 4.09 -4.65
N PHE A 132 0.30 4.37 -4.01
CA PHE A 132 0.38 5.26 -2.87
C PHE A 132 0.54 6.71 -3.33
N THR A 133 -0.43 7.55 -3.00
CA THR A 133 -0.43 8.99 -3.34
C THR A 133 -0.06 9.89 -2.17
N ALA A 134 0.01 9.36 -0.95
CA ALA A 134 0.34 10.12 0.25
C ALA A 134 0.97 9.22 1.33
N GLY A 135 2.28 9.02 1.25
CA GLY A 135 3.05 8.17 2.15
C GLY A 135 2.91 6.68 1.83
N ILE A 136 3.94 5.91 2.17
CA ILE A 136 4.00 4.47 1.95
C ILE A 136 4.25 3.78 3.30
N PRO A 137 3.22 3.23 3.95
CA PRO A 137 3.32 2.63 5.28
C PRO A 137 3.89 1.20 5.25
N LEU A 138 4.96 0.99 4.47
CA LEU A 138 5.60 -0.33 4.30
C LEU A 138 6.96 -0.44 5.00
N SER A 139 7.48 0.62 5.62
CA SER A 139 8.70 0.49 6.42
C SER A 139 8.56 -0.60 7.49
N GLU A 140 9.58 -1.44 7.61
CA GLU A 140 9.63 -2.60 8.51
C GLU A 140 8.55 -3.66 8.25
N ARG A 141 8.15 -3.84 6.98
CA ARG A 141 7.13 -4.82 6.56
C ARG A 141 7.67 -5.82 5.53
N SER A 142 7.07 -6.99 5.49
CA SER A 142 7.30 -8.01 4.48
C SER A 142 5.98 -8.51 3.92
N LEU A 143 5.74 -8.22 2.65
CA LEU A 143 4.60 -8.73 1.90
C LEU A 143 4.96 -10.10 1.34
N THR A 144 4.25 -11.16 1.73
CA THR A 144 4.48 -12.52 1.21
C THR A 144 3.27 -12.97 0.41
N PHE A 145 3.49 -13.33 -0.85
CA PHE A 145 2.49 -13.84 -1.77
C PHE A 145 2.76 -15.32 -2.03
N THR A 146 1.87 -16.18 -1.55
CA THR A 146 2.00 -17.65 -1.66
C THR A 146 0.93 -18.16 -2.63
N PRO A 147 1.29 -18.88 -3.71
CA PRO A 147 0.30 -19.45 -4.61
C PRO A 147 -0.70 -20.32 -3.84
N ASP A 148 -2.00 -20.07 -4.02
CA ASP A 148 -3.06 -20.78 -3.28
C ASP A 148 -4.13 -21.39 -4.20
N GLY A 149 -4.03 -21.15 -5.51
CA GLY A 149 -4.98 -21.65 -6.51
C GLY A 149 -6.30 -20.88 -6.56
N SER A 150 -6.42 -19.76 -5.84
CA SER A 150 -7.56 -18.85 -5.94
C SER A 150 -7.58 -18.09 -7.27
N LEU A 151 -8.66 -17.38 -7.56
CA LEU A 151 -8.74 -16.47 -8.72
C LEU A 151 -7.74 -15.31 -8.64
N SER A 152 -7.36 -14.90 -7.42
CA SER A 152 -6.27 -13.95 -7.19
C SER A 152 -4.89 -14.55 -7.43
N PHE A 153 -4.78 -15.88 -7.59
CA PHE A 153 -3.55 -16.65 -7.72
C PHE A 153 -2.76 -16.81 -6.40
N PHE A 154 -2.63 -15.74 -5.61
CA PHE A 154 -1.90 -15.75 -4.35
C PHE A 154 -2.81 -15.53 -3.14
N LYS A 155 -2.40 -16.11 -2.01
CA LYS A 155 -2.73 -15.59 -0.68
C LYS A 155 -1.61 -14.65 -0.23
N ALA A 156 -1.96 -13.48 0.31
CA ALA A 156 -1.00 -12.48 0.77
C ALA A 156 -0.98 -12.30 2.30
N THR A 157 0.20 -12.03 2.86
CA THR A 157 0.41 -11.62 4.25
C THR A 157 1.26 -10.35 4.32
N ASN A 158 1.15 -9.56 5.39
CA ASN A 158 2.00 -8.43 5.72
C ASN A 158 2.57 -8.59 7.14
N ASP A 159 3.79 -9.08 7.23
CA ASP A 159 4.45 -9.41 8.50
C ASP A 159 5.52 -8.37 8.86
N PRO A 160 5.77 -8.08 10.15
CA PRO A 160 6.88 -7.21 10.55
C PRO A 160 8.24 -7.76 10.10
N ALA A 161 9.15 -6.88 9.68
CA ALA A 161 10.50 -7.26 9.29
C ALA A 161 11.54 -6.20 9.70
N THR A 162 12.60 -6.64 10.38
CA THR A 162 13.68 -5.74 10.87
C THR A 162 15.02 -5.98 10.16
N ALA A 163 15.09 -6.96 9.25
CA ALA A 163 16.26 -7.26 8.43
C ALA A 163 15.84 -7.91 7.11
N PHE A 164 16.71 -7.84 6.11
CA PHE A 164 16.50 -8.55 4.86
C PHE A 164 16.56 -10.06 5.11
N PRO A 165 15.54 -10.84 4.70
CA PRO A 165 15.54 -12.28 4.92
C PRO A 165 16.68 -13.03 4.21
N THR A 166 17.15 -12.49 3.08
CA THR A 166 18.38 -12.92 2.43
C THR A 166 19.47 -11.86 2.57
N ASN A 167 20.56 -12.18 3.28
CA ASN A 167 21.69 -11.25 3.39
C ASN A 167 22.33 -10.99 2.01
N PRO A 168 22.37 -9.73 1.52
CA PRO A 168 22.87 -9.40 0.18
C PRO A 168 24.40 -9.51 0.02
N THR A 169 25.18 -9.64 1.11
CA THR A 169 26.64 -9.81 1.04
C THR A 169 27.03 -10.99 0.14
N GLY A 170 27.98 -10.75 -0.78
CA GLY A 170 28.44 -11.74 -1.75
C GLY A 170 27.52 -11.90 -2.98
N GLY A 171 26.44 -11.12 -3.09
CA GLY A 171 25.65 -11.00 -4.31
C GLY A 171 26.38 -10.23 -5.41
N ILE A 172 25.94 -10.42 -6.66
CA ILE A 172 26.42 -9.68 -7.83
C ILE A 172 25.76 -8.32 -7.83
N ASP A 173 26.54 -7.24 -7.85
CA ASP A 173 25.99 -5.87 -7.96
C ASP A 173 25.71 -5.52 -9.42
N LEU A 174 24.44 -5.25 -9.73
CA LEU A 174 23.94 -4.88 -11.04
C LEU A 174 23.95 -3.38 -11.28
N ALA A 175 24.11 -2.55 -10.24
CA ALA A 175 24.05 -1.09 -10.38
C ALA A 175 24.98 -0.52 -11.47
N PRO A 176 26.25 -0.99 -11.62
CA PRO A 176 27.13 -0.53 -12.69
C PRO A 176 26.69 -0.90 -14.12
N LEU A 177 25.77 -1.87 -14.27
CA LEU A 177 25.35 -2.38 -15.58
C LEU A 177 24.17 -1.59 -16.17
N PHE A 178 23.43 -0.85 -15.36
CA PHE A 178 22.24 -0.11 -15.82
C PHE A 178 22.53 1.00 -16.83
N THR A 179 23.77 1.46 -16.96
CA THR A 179 24.16 2.43 -18.00
C THR A 179 24.39 1.77 -19.37
N GLN A 180 24.59 0.45 -19.38
CA GLN A 180 24.82 -0.34 -20.59
C GLN A 180 23.54 -1.03 -21.05
N THR A 181 22.79 -1.59 -20.12
CA THR A 181 21.54 -2.31 -20.39
C THR A 181 20.62 -2.18 -19.18
N ASP A 182 19.40 -1.70 -19.40
CA ASP A 182 18.40 -1.53 -18.35
C ASP A 182 17.02 -1.83 -18.95
N PRO A 183 16.30 -2.86 -18.48
CA PRO A 183 16.65 -3.74 -17.35
C PRO A 183 17.75 -4.77 -17.68
N VAL A 184 18.52 -5.18 -16.66
CA VAL A 184 19.63 -6.15 -16.79
C VAL A 184 19.08 -7.58 -16.76
N PRO A 185 19.38 -8.45 -17.76
CA PRO A 185 18.93 -9.83 -17.76
C PRO A 185 19.65 -10.66 -16.67
N PHE A 186 18.91 -11.54 -16.01
CA PHE A 186 19.43 -12.53 -15.07
C PHE A 186 18.87 -13.92 -15.38
N THR A 187 19.76 -14.92 -15.45
CA THR A 187 19.39 -16.33 -15.70
C THR A 187 19.62 -17.14 -14.43
N PRO A 188 18.58 -17.47 -13.66
CA PRO A 188 18.70 -18.35 -12.51
C PRO A 188 19.04 -19.80 -12.91
N TYR A 189 19.71 -20.57 -12.04
CA TYR A 189 19.96 -22.00 -12.30
C TYR A 189 18.70 -22.89 -12.32
N ARG A 190 17.54 -22.38 -11.88
CA ARG A 190 16.22 -23.02 -11.94
C ARG A 190 15.19 -22.00 -12.42
N GLY A 191 14.20 -22.47 -13.17
CA GLY A 191 13.08 -21.63 -13.58
C GLY A 191 12.35 -21.06 -12.37
N VAL A 192 11.99 -19.78 -12.44
CA VAL A 192 11.22 -19.07 -11.42
C VAL A 192 9.73 -19.10 -11.83
N PRO A 193 8.85 -19.70 -11.02
CA PRO A 193 7.41 -19.62 -11.26
C PRO A 193 6.88 -18.21 -10.97
N TYR A 194 6.08 -17.65 -11.88
CA TYR A 194 5.37 -16.38 -11.70
C TYR A 194 4.02 -16.46 -12.44
N TYR A 195 2.91 -16.30 -11.73
CA TYR A 195 1.54 -16.48 -12.24
C TYR A 195 1.35 -17.76 -13.07
N GLY A 196 1.92 -18.88 -12.60
CA GLY A 196 1.74 -20.21 -13.21
C GLY A 196 2.67 -20.49 -14.40
N VAL A 197 3.47 -19.50 -14.83
CA VAL A 197 4.46 -19.66 -15.88
C VAL A 197 5.85 -19.78 -15.26
N SER A 198 6.66 -20.74 -15.73
CA SER A 198 8.05 -20.87 -15.30
C SER A 198 8.98 -20.12 -16.25
N TYR A 199 9.74 -19.17 -15.71
CA TYR A 199 10.67 -18.33 -16.47
C TYR A 199 12.11 -18.75 -16.20
N ASP A 200 12.86 -19.05 -17.25
CA ASP A 200 14.31 -19.33 -17.19
C ASP A 200 15.17 -18.06 -17.17
N ARG A 201 14.55 -16.91 -17.42
CA ARG A 201 15.15 -15.58 -17.39
C ARG A 201 14.16 -14.54 -16.90
N PHE A 202 14.65 -13.57 -16.14
CA PHE A 202 13.95 -12.33 -15.80
C PHE A 202 14.90 -11.14 -15.96
N TYR A 203 14.38 -9.93 -15.87
CA TYR A 203 15.15 -8.71 -16.07
C TYR A 203 14.98 -7.78 -14.87
N VAL A 204 16.09 -7.33 -14.28
CA VAL A 204 16.10 -6.45 -13.11
C VAL A 204 16.27 -5.01 -13.59
N GLY A 205 15.29 -4.15 -13.29
CA GLY A 205 15.29 -2.74 -13.67
C GLY A 205 15.90 -1.84 -12.60
N SER A 206 16.53 -0.76 -13.05
CA SER A 206 17.07 0.29 -12.17
C SER A 206 15.99 1.07 -11.39
N SER A 207 14.74 0.97 -11.85
CA SER A 207 13.55 1.63 -11.29
C SER A 207 12.78 0.80 -10.26
N GLY A 208 13.42 -0.23 -9.69
CA GLY A 208 12.78 -1.06 -8.67
C GLY A 208 11.85 -2.13 -9.25
N THR A 209 12.08 -2.57 -10.49
CA THR A 209 11.22 -3.53 -11.18
C THR A 209 11.92 -4.85 -11.49
N ILE A 210 11.14 -5.92 -11.61
CA ILE A 210 11.56 -7.19 -12.21
C ILE A 210 10.52 -7.56 -13.28
N SER A 211 10.92 -7.66 -14.55
CA SER A 211 10.04 -8.13 -15.63
C SER A 211 10.34 -9.58 -16.02
N PHE A 212 9.32 -10.29 -16.50
CA PHE A 212 9.42 -11.69 -16.91
C PHE A 212 9.09 -11.85 -18.41
N GLY A 213 9.67 -12.87 -19.03
CA GLY A 213 9.54 -13.15 -20.46
C GLY A 213 10.44 -12.25 -21.31
N GLU A 214 10.20 -10.94 -21.24
CA GLU A 214 10.93 -9.93 -22.04
C GLU A 214 11.42 -8.78 -21.15
N ALA A 215 12.43 -8.06 -21.65
CA ALA A 215 12.92 -6.84 -21.02
C ALA A 215 11.81 -5.77 -21.10
N TYR A 216 11.35 -5.29 -19.94
CA TYR A 216 10.30 -4.28 -19.86
C TYR A 216 10.58 -3.28 -18.74
N SER A 217 10.30 -2.01 -18.99
CA SER A 217 10.37 -0.94 -18.00
C SER A 217 9.10 -0.11 -18.07
N PRO A 218 8.25 -0.09 -17.02
CA PRO A 218 7.06 0.74 -16.99
C PRO A 218 7.42 2.22 -16.94
N ASP A 219 6.51 3.06 -17.39
CA ASP A 219 6.60 4.53 -17.38
C ASP A 219 6.29 5.16 -16.01
N GLY A 220 6.03 4.34 -14.99
CA GLY A 220 5.62 4.76 -13.66
C GLY A 220 4.10 4.92 -13.48
N SER A 221 3.31 4.70 -14.53
CA SER A 221 1.84 4.68 -14.45
C SER A 221 1.29 3.30 -14.06
N LEU A 222 0.04 3.25 -13.60
CA LEU A 222 -0.67 1.99 -13.35
C LEU A 222 -0.89 1.19 -14.64
N ALA A 223 -1.18 1.88 -15.75
CA ALA A 223 -1.32 1.24 -17.05
C ALA A 223 -0.01 0.58 -17.50
N GLY A 224 1.12 1.28 -17.36
CA GLY A 224 2.45 0.72 -17.59
C GLY A 224 2.77 -0.43 -16.63
N HIS A 225 2.34 -0.35 -15.37
CA HIS A 225 2.49 -1.47 -14.42
C HIS A 225 1.78 -2.74 -14.91
N PHE A 226 0.55 -2.63 -15.42
CA PHE A 226 -0.23 -3.79 -15.86
C PHE A 226 0.06 -4.27 -17.30
N ALA A 227 0.91 -3.55 -18.05
CA ALA A 227 1.20 -3.84 -19.44
C ALA A 227 2.01 -5.13 -19.66
N ALA A 228 2.75 -5.59 -18.66
CA ALA A 228 3.63 -6.75 -18.77
C ALA A 228 3.68 -7.56 -17.46
N PRO A 229 4.06 -8.86 -17.53
CA PRO A 229 4.34 -9.66 -16.35
C PRO A 229 5.52 -9.08 -15.57
N GLN A 230 5.28 -8.47 -14.41
CA GLN A 230 6.32 -7.80 -13.66
C GLN A 230 6.00 -7.60 -12.17
N ILE A 231 7.06 -7.42 -11.39
CA ILE A 231 7.01 -6.98 -10.00
C ILE A 231 7.53 -5.56 -9.94
N THR A 232 6.84 -4.68 -9.25
CA THR A 232 7.31 -3.33 -8.91
C THR A 232 7.50 -3.27 -7.40
N ALA A 233 8.76 -3.29 -6.94
CA ALA A 233 9.10 -3.08 -5.53
C ALA A 233 8.67 -1.68 -5.07
N LEU A 234 8.99 -0.68 -5.88
CA LEU A 234 8.61 0.72 -5.68
C LEU A 234 8.95 1.51 -6.94
N SER A 235 7.94 2.03 -7.65
CA SER A 235 8.10 2.61 -9.00
C SER A 235 8.98 3.87 -9.08
N THR A 236 9.24 4.53 -7.94
CA THR A 236 9.99 5.78 -7.89
C THR A 236 11.49 5.59 -7.65
N LEU A 237 11.98 4.36 -7.50
CA LEU A 237 13.41 4.09 -7.27
C LEU A 237 14.26 4.53 -8.46
N ASN A 238 15.50 4.93 -8.20
CA ASN A 238 16.47 5.30 -9.22
C ASN A 238 17.88 4.82 -8.85
N ALA A 239 18.17 3.55 -9.16
CA ALA A 239 19.47 2.95 -8.89
C ALA A 239 20.62 3.54 -9.73
N LYS A 240 20.33 4.24 -10.83
CA LYS A 240 21.34 4.97 -11.61
C LYS A 240 21.85 6.21 -10.88
N ALA A 241 21.06 6.77 -9.96
CA ALA A 241 21.42 7.95 -9.18
C ALA A 241 22.19 7.62 -7.88
N GLY A 242 22.23 6.34 -7.47
CA GLY A 242 22.98 5.87 -6.29
C GLY A 242 22.40 4.60 -5.67
N GLY A 243 23.06 4.13 -4.61
CA GLY A 243 22.72 2.87 -3.95
C GLY A 243 23.37 1.66 -4.62
N SER A 244 22.91 0.45 -4.27
CA SER A 244 23.32 -0.80 -4.92
C SER A 244 22.13 -1.68 -5.23
N VAL A 245 22.25 -2.52 -6.26
CA VAL A 245 21.23 -3.50 -6.63
C VAL A 245 21.89 -4.86 -6.72
N LYS A 246 21.81 -5.64 -5.64
CA LYS A 246 22.53 -6.91 -5.53
C LYS A 246 21.59 -8.08 -5.80
N VAL A 247 22.02 -8.99 -6.66
CA VAL A 247 21.34 -10.27 -6.88
C VAL A 247 22.12 -11.39 -6.21
N LYS A 248 21.44 -12.16 -5.36
CA LYS A 248 22.00 -13.32 -4.69
C LYS A 248 21.10 -14.52 -4.85
N GLN A 249 21.65 -15.60 -5.36
CA GLN A 249 20.93 -16.86 -5.53
C GLN A 249 21.30 -17.86 -4.44
N THR A 250 20.30 -18.58 -3.94
CA THR A 250 20.42 -19.64 -2.92
C THR A 250 19.77 -20.93 -3.45
N PRO A 251 19.86 -22.09 -2.78
CA PRO A 251 19.20 -23.34 -3.19
C PRO A 251 17.67 -23.26 -3.40
N THR A 252 16.99 -22.27 -2.82
CA THR A 252 15.51 -22.22 -2.81
C THR A 252 14.93 -20.96 -3.46
N ARG A 253 15.75 -19.94 -3.75
CA ARG A 253 15.27 -18.64 -4.24
C ARG A 253 16.37 -17.79 -4.87
N VAL A 254 15.96 -16.77 -5.61
CA VAL A 254 16.77 -15.61 -6.00
C VAL A 254 16.31 -14.40 -5.21
N ALA A 255 17.22 -13.64 -4.62
CA ALA A 255 16.93 -12.38 -3.95
C ALA A 255 17.54 -11.21 -4.74
N VAL A 256 16.72 -10.21 -5.06
CA VAL A 256 17.13 -8.93 -5.64
C VAL A 256 16.98 -7.87 -4.56
N THR A 257 18.08 -7.23 -4.17
CA THR A 257 18.11 -6.27 -3.06
C THR A 257 18.49 -4.89 -3.57
N TYR A 258 17.56 -3.95 -3.45
CA TYR A 258 17.78 -2.51 -3.62
C TYR A 258 18.18 -1.95 -2.26
N GLU A 259 19.47 -1.69 -2.07
CA GLU A 259 20.03 -1.21 -0.81
C GLU A 259 20.50 0.24 -0.98
N ASN A 260 19.95 1.10 -0.13
CA ASN A 260 20.16 2.53 -0.13
C ASN A 260 19.85 3.24 -1.47
N VAL A 261 18.79 2.82 -2.16
CA VAL A 261 18.43 3.37 -3.48
C VAL A 261 17.58 4.64 -3.34
N PRO A 262 17.95 5.77 -3.99
CA PRO A 262 17.21 7.02 -3.91
C PRO A 262 15.94 7.00 -4.77
N THR A 263 15.09 8.02 -4.63
CA THR A 263 14.06 8.37 -5.62
C THR A 263 14.52 9.58 -6.44
N ALA A 264 13.85 9.88 -7.56
CA ALA A 264 14.19 11.03 -8.41
C ALA A 264 14.21 12.37 -7.64
N ASP A 265 13.30 12.54 -6.68
CA ASP A 265 13.12 13.81 -5.95
C ASP A 265 13.91 13.91 -4.63
N LYS A 266 14.64 12.85 -4.22
CA LYS A 266 15.39 12.83 -2.95
C LYS A 266 16.75 12.14 -3.09
N LYS A 267 17.85 12.82 -2.75
CA LYS A 267 19.17 12.18 -2.59
C LYS A 267 19.43 11.74 -1.14
N ALA A 268 19.78 10.45 -1.02
CA ALA A 268 20.34 9.68 0.10
C ALA A 268 19.54 9.62 1.43
N GLY A 269 19.15 8.40 1.83
CA GLY A 269 18.80 8.12 3.24
C GLY A 269 17.81 7.00 3.65
N ALA A 270 17.37 6.00 2.89
CA ALA A 270 17.61 5.49 1.56
C ALA A 270 16.71 4.25 1.43
N ASN A 271 15.92 4.10 0.36
CA ASN A 271 14.93 3.02 0.29
C ASN A 271 15.65 1.66 0.28
N ASN A 272 15.18 0.76 1.14
CA ASN A 272 15.77 -0.55 1.37
C ASN A 272 14.70 -1.60 1.12
N VAL A 273 14.73 -2.22 -0.06
CA VAL A 273 13.72 -3.17 -0.52
C VAL A 273 14.38 -4.43 -1.06
N GLN A 274 13.85 -5.60 -0.69
CA GLN A 274 14.29 -6.89 -1.21
C GLN A 274 13.11 -7.64 -1.81
N ILE A 275 13.26 -8.12 -3.04
CA ILE A 275 12.33 -9.05 -3.70
C ILE A 275 12.98 -10.44 -3.68
N GLU A 276 12.33 -11.42 -3.07
CA GLU A 276 12.70 -12.82 -3.11
C GLU A 276 11.73 -13.59 -4.00
N LEU A 277 12.30 -14.27 -5.00
CA LEU A 277 11.61 -15.14 -5.94
C LEU A 277 11.94 -16.58 -5.57
N PHE A 278 11.02 -17.29 -4.92
CA PHE A 278 11.21 -18.67 -4.52
C PHE A 278 10.88 -19.62 -5.67
N PHE A 279 11.60 -20.74 -5.75
CA PHE A 279 11.35 -21.74 -6.81
C PHE A 279 10.07 -22.55 -6.61
N ASP A 280 9.39 -22.38 -5.47
CA ASP A 280 8.04 -22.90 -5.24
C ASP A 280 6.93 -21.94 -5.70
N GLY A 281 7.29 -20.77 -6.24
CA GLY A 281 6.37 -19.74 -6.71
C GLY A 281 6.00 -18.71 -5.65
N THR A 282 6.45 -18.85 -4.41
CA THR A 282 6.30 -17.80 -3.39
C THR A 282 7.10 -16.57 -3.79
N ILE A 283 6.51 -15.39 -3.57
CA ILE A 283 7.18 -14.10 -3.76
C ILE A 283 7.18 -13.40 -2.41
N ARG A 284 8.30 -12.81 -2.01
CA ARG A 284 8.35 -11.99 -0.80
C ARG A 284 9.01 -10.64 -1.08
N MET A 285 8.33 -9.56 -0.71
CA MET A 285 8.80 -8.19 -0.87
C MET A 285 9.00 -7.59 0.53
N THR A 286 10.25 -7.41 0.94
CA THR A 286 10.61 -6.89 2.27
C THR A 286 11.11 -5.47 2.16
N TYR A 287 10.58 -4.60 3.01
CA TYR A 287 10.86 -3.18 3.10
C TYR A 287 11.42 -2.87 4.48
N LEU A 288 12.68 -2.46 4.57
CA LEU A 288 13.28 -2.04 5.84
C LEU A 288 13.15 -0.54 6.07
N ASN A 289 13.15 0.21 4.98
CA ASN A 289 12.97 1.66 4.99
C ASN A 289 12.36 2.10 3.66
N VAL A 290 11.31 2.92 3.73
CA VAL A 290 10.65 3.53 2.58
C VAL A 290 10.52 5.03 2.83
N ASP A 291 11.34 5.81 2.14
CA ASP A 291 11.35 7.27 2.23
C ASP A 291 10.61 7.93 1.06
N ALA A 292 10.19 7.13 0.08
CA ALA A 292 9.41 7.61 -1.05
C ALA A 292 8.05 8.14 -0.58
N PRO A 293 7.66 9.35 -1.00
CA PRO A 293 6.38 9.93 -0.61
C PRO A 293 5.20 9.31 -1.34
N THR A 294 5.44 8.72 -2.51
CA THR A 294 4.44 8.15 -3.40
C THR A 294 5.09 7.02 -4.21
N GLY A 295 4.27 6.19 -4.84
CA GLY A 295 4.74 5.18 -5.75
C GLY A 295 3.79 4.01 -5.89
N ILE A 296 3.99 3.23 -6.94
CA ILE A 296 3.30 1.97 -7.17
C ILE A 296 4.15 0.86 -6.54
N VAL A 297 3.47 -0.02 -5.83
CA VAL A 297 4.00 -1.27 -5.30
C VAL A 297 3.08 -2.38 -5.76
N GLY A 298 3.61 -3.48 -6.27
CA GLY A 298 2.77 -4.64 -6.56
C GLY A 298 3.28 -5.63 -7.57
N LEU A 299 2.38 -6.56 -7.88
CA LEU A 299 2.53 -7.61 -8.87
C LEU A 299 1.61 -7.32 -10.07
N SER A 300 2.07 -7.66 -11.27
CA SER A 300 1.27 -7.65 -12.47
C SER A 300 1.47 -8.96 -13.21
N TYR A 301 0.38 -9.69 -13.48
CA TYR A 301 0.44 -10.84 -14.39
C TYR A 301 0.58 -10.45 -15.87
N GLY A 302 0.52 -9.14 -16.18
CA GLY A 302 0.65 -8.62 -17.53
C GLY A 302 -0.58 -8.90 -18.39
N ALA A 303 -1.73 -8.36 -17.98
CA ALA A 303 -3.00 -8.55 -18.69
C ALA A 303 -2.91 -8.17 -20.18
N GLY A 304 -1.96 -7.29 -20.54
CA GLY A 304 -1.76 -6.86 -21.92
C GLY A 304 -2.96 -6.10 -22.46
N ASN A 305 -3.82 -5.59 -21.58
CA ASN A 305 -5.00 -4.83 -21.95
C ASN A 305 -4.53 -3.53 -22.60
N THR A 306 -5.09 -3.23 -23.77
CA THR A 306 -4.86 -1.97 -24.47
C THR A 306 -6.17 -1.29 -24.84
N ASP A 307 -6.14 0.03 -25.00
CA ASP A 307 -7.21 0.76 -25.68
C ASP A 307 -7.24 0.44 -27.19
N ASP A 308 -8.20 1.03 -27.91
CA ASP A 308 -8.36 0.87 -29.37
C ASP A 308 -7.14 1.36 -30.17
N GLN A 309 -6.23 2.10 -29.55
CA GLN A 309 -5.00 2.61 -30.15
C GLN A 309 -3.77 1.76 -29.78
N GLY A 310 -3.93 0.69 -29.00
CA GLY A 310 -2.85 -0.18 -28.56
C GLY A 310 -2.06 0.36 -27.35
N ASN A 311 -2.53 1.41 -26.69
CA ASN A 311 -1.89 1.90 -25.46
C ASN A 311 -2.30 1.03 -24.27
N PRO A 312 -1.38 0.66 -23.35
CA PRO A 312 -1.74 -0.07 -22.15
C PRO A 312 -2.83 0.64 -21.34
N ILE A 313 -3.75 -0.14 -20.78
CA ILE A 313 -4.79 0.36 -19.87
C ILE A 313 -4.81 -0.42 -18.56
N VAL A 314 -5.31 0.21 -17.51
CA VAL A 314 -5.59 -0.44 -16.23
C VAL A 314 -6.77 -1.41 -16.41
N PRO A 315 -6.74 -2.62 -15.83
CA PRO A 315 -7.90 -3.51 -15.81
C PRO A 315 -9.15 -2.79 -15.29
N GLY A 316 -10.28 -2.95 -15.99
CA GLY A 316 -11.50 -2.18 -15.70
C GLY A 316 -12.14 -2.50 -14.35
N ASP A 317 -11.79 -3.64 -13.76
CA ASP A 317 -12.22 -4.13 -12.45
C ASP A 317 -11.15 -3.91 -11.35
N PHE A 318 -10.04 -3.25 -11.67
CA PHE A 318 -8.98 -2.96 -10.71
C PHE A 318 -9.49 -2.08 -9.57
N ILE A 319 -9.42 -2.64 -8.37
CA ILE A 319 -9.44 -1.90 -7.10
C ILE A 319 -8.05 -2.02 -6.49
N PRO A 320 -7.44 -0.92 -6.00
CA PRO A 320 -6.15 -1.00 -5.32
C PRO A 320 -6.22 -1.92 -4.12
N SER A 321 -5.20 -2.77 -3.97
CA SER A 321 -5.00 -3.55 -2.76
C SER A 321 -4.82 -2.64 -1.54
N ASP A 322 -5.21 -3.14 -0.37
CA ASP A 322 -4.83 -2.55 0.92
C ASP A 322 -3.79 -3.43 1.59
N PHE A 323 -2.51 -3.20 1.25
CA PHE A 323 -1.41 -3.97 1.82
C PHE A 323 -1.30 -3.87 3.35
N THR A 324 -1.83 -2.80 3.96
CA THR A 324 -1.81 -2.65 5.42
C THR A 324 -2.84 -3.52 6.14
N SER A 325 -3.86 -3.97 5.42
CA SER A 325 -4.89 -4.88 5.92
C SER A 325 -4.51 -6.35 5.82
N TYR A 326 -3.47 -6.72 5.04
CA TYR A 326 -3.07 -8.12 4.96
C TYR A 326 -2.60 -8.60 6.35
N ASN A 327 -3.15 -9.71 6.83
CA ASN A 327 -3.06 -10.22 8.22
C ASN A 327 -3.98 -9.60 9.28
N THR A 328 -4.77 -8.56 8.96
CA THR A 328 -5.88 -8.21 9.86
C THR A 328 -6.93 -9.30 9.71
N SER A 329 -6.95 -10.24 10.66
CA SER A 329 -8.07 -11.16 10.74
C SER A 329 -9.32 -10.31 10.90
N GLY A 330 -10.24 -10.36 9.93
CA GLY A 330 -11.61 -9.91 10.13
C GLY A 330 -12.04 -10.54 11.45
N MET A 331 -12.23 -9.70 12.47
CA MET A 331 -12.55 -10.17 13.80
C MET A 331 -13.92 -10.81 13.68
N LYS A 332 -13.96 -12.14 13.52
CA LYS A 332 -15.17 -12.90 13.76
C LYS A 332 -15.69 -12.42 15.11
N ALA A 333 -16.87 -11.81 15.10
CA ALA A 333 -17.58 -11.53 16.31
C ALA A 333 -17.61 -12.83 17.14
N ALA A 334 -17.27 -12.71 18.43
CA ALA A 334 -17.48 -13.80 19.37
C ALA A 334 -18.94 -14.30 19.24
N PRO A 335 -19.17 -15.61 19.42
CA PRO A 335 -20.46 -16.27 19.15
C PRO A 335 -21.65 -15.63 19.88
#